data_AF-A0A7S2FJ84-F1
#
_entry.id   AF-A0A7S2FJ84-F1
#
_cell.length_a   1.000
_cell.length_b   1.000
_cell.length_c   1.000
_cell.angle_alpha   90.00
_cell.angle_beta   90.00
_cell.angle_gamma   90.00
#
_symmetry.space_group_name_H-M   'P 1'
#
loop_
_entity.id
_entity.type
_entity.pdbx_description
1 polymer ?
#
loop_
_entity_poly.entity_id
_entity_poly.type
_entity_poly.pdbx_seq_one_letter_code
_entity_poly.pdbx_strand_id
1 'polypeptide(L)'
;TNIAANVVAPANALSNAFPNAFSTFARSGMLVCSLGIASMPWKWADTSAMITWLLGYSVILAPVLGIMLVDYFIVNGRSIDVDELYVATPKSRYFYWNGFHVSAILCTLLATLVNVPGLLHALGVLNEIPTILLKSFEFSWFTGVGFGALLYWFVKVIDFKGFGAYQWRKT
;
A
#
# COMPACT_ATOMS: atom_id res chain seq x y z
N THR A 1 3.49 -13.17 -20.91
CA THR A 1 3.94 -12.44 -19.69
C THR A 1 2.94 -11.38 -19.22
N ASN A 2 2.28 -10.63 -20.10
CA ASN A 2 1.43 -9.49 -19.71
C ASN A 2 0.20 -9.84 -18.83
N ILE A 3 -0.60 -10.85 -19.22
CA ILE A 3 -1.85 -11.19 -18.50
C ILE A 3 -1.59 -11.48 -17.02
N ALA A 4 -0.63 -12.37 -16.73
CA ALA A 4 -0.31 -12.76 -15.36
C ALA A 4 0.22 -11.60 -14.50
N ALA A 5 1.04 -10.71 -15.08
CA ALA A 5 1.68 -9.62 -14.35
C ALA A 5 0.77 -8.41 -14.13
N ASN A 6 -0.05 -8.04 -15.13
CA ASN A 6 -0.73 -6.74 -15.14
C ASN A 6 -2.26 -6.83 -15.08
N VAL A 7 -2.86 -7.99 -15.36
CA VAL A 7 -4.33 -8.13 -15.38
C VAL A 7 -4.83 -8.86 -14.13
N VAL A 8 -4.14 -9.90 -13.67
CA VAL A 8 -4.61 -10.74 -12.56
C VAL A 8 -4.77 -9.98 -11.25
N ALA A 9 -3.76 -9.21 -10.83
CA ALA A 9 -3.80 -8.47 -9.58
C ALA A 9 -4.96 -7.45 -9.51
N PRO A 10 -5.10 -6.51 -10.46
CA PRO A 10 -6.22 -5.55 -10.43
C PRO A 10 -7.58 -6.21 -10.65
N ALA A 11 -7.67 -7.29 -11.44
CA ALA A 11 -8.93 -8.02 -11.62
C ALA A 11 -9.38 -8.69 -10.32
N ASN A 12 -8.45 -9.30 -9.57
CA ASN A 12 -8.72 -9.85 -8.25
C ASN A 12 -9.10 -8.76 -7.26
N ALA A 13 -8.45 -7.59 -7.28
CA ALA A 13 -8.82 -6.49 -6.40
C ALA A 13 -10.29 -6.06 -6.62
N LEU A 14 -10.73 -5.94 -7.88
CA LEU A 14 -12.11 -5.61 -8.21
C LEU A 14 -13.11 -6.69 -7.78
N SER A 15 -12.83 -7.97 -8.05
CA SER A 15 -13.75 -9.05 -7.69
C SER A 15 -13.88 -9.21 -6.17
N ASN A 16 -12.81 -8.95 -5.41
CA ASN A 16 -12.85 -9.01 -3.94
C ASN A 16 -13.50 -7.76 -3.33
N ALA A 17 -13.24 -6.57 -3.87
CA ALA A 17 -13.81 -5.32 -3.34
C ALA A 17 -15.31 -5.17 -3.64
N PHE A 18 -15.76 -5.68 -4.79
CA PHE A 18 -17.14 -5.50 -5.26
C PHE A 18 -17.74 -6.81 -5.80
N PRO A 19 -17.86 -7.86 -4.97
CA PRO A 19 -18.21 -9.21 -5.42
C PRO A 19 -19.59 -9.30 -6.10
N ASN A 20 -20.55 -8.46 -5.70
CA ASN A 20 -21.88 -8.43 -6.31
C ASN A 20 -21.87 -7.81 -7.72
N ALA A 21 -21.06 -6.76 -7.94
CA ALA A 21 -20.93 -6.10 -9.23
C ALA A 21 -19.98 -6.85 -10.18
N PHE A 22 -18.94 -7.49 -9.62
CA PHE A 22 -17.89 -8.20 -10.35
C PHE A 22 -17.80 -9.66 -9.89
N SER A 23 -18.91 -10.38 -10.05
CA SER A 23 -19.07 -11.77 -9.59
C SER A 23 -18.19 -12.79 -10.33
N THR A 24 -17.61 -12.42 -11.48
CA THR A 24 -16.71 -13.28 -12.23
C THR A 24 -15.38 -12.58 -12.50
N PHE A 25 -14.29 -13.35 -12.41
CA PHE A 25 -12.95 -12.87 -12.76
C PHE A 25 -12.89 -12.32 -14.19
N ALA A 26 -13.63 -12.93 -15.12
CA ALA A 26 -13.72 -12.46 -16.51
C ALA A 26 -14.29 -11.04 -16.60
N ARG A 27 -15.34 -10.73 -15.83
CA ARG A 27 -15.95 -9.38 -15.80
C ARG A 27 -14.98 -8.34 -15.27
N SER A 28 -14.25 -8.64 -14.20
CA SER A 28 -13.19 -7.77 -13.68
C SER A 28 -12.07 -7.59 -14.71
N GLY A 29 -11.60 -8.68 -15.32
CA GLY A 29 -10.54 -8.67 -16.33
C GLY A 29 -10.89 -7.82 -17.55
N MET A 30 -12.12 -7.91 -18.04
CA MET A 30 -12.59 -7.07 -19.15
C MET A 30 -12.51 -5.58 -18.80
N LEU A 31 -12.98 -5.19 -17.61
CA LEU A 31 -12.90 -3.79 -17.18
C LEU A 31 -11.45 -3.31 -17.05
N VAL A 32 -10.58 -4.11 -16.42
CA VAL A 32 -9.15 -3.79 -16.28
C VAL A 32 -8.50 -3.60 -17.64
N CYS A 33 -8.72 -4.51 -18.58
CA CYS A 33 -8.18 -4.41 -19.94
C CYS A 33 -8.70 -3.16 -20.66
N SER A 34 -9.99 -2.86 -20.57
CA SER A 34 -10.59 -1.66 -21.16
C SER A 34 -9.98 -0.38 -20.58
N LEU A 35 -9.81 -0.27 -19.27
CA LEU A 35 -9.19 0.87 -18.61
C LEU A 35 -7.70 1.01 -18.98
N GLY A 36 -6.98 -0.12 -19.05
CA GLY A 36 -5.58 -0.15 -19.48
C GLY A 36 -5.41 0.41 -20.89
N ILE A 37 -6.25 0.00 -21.84
CA ILE A 37 -6.25 0.54 -23.21
C ILE A 37 -6.65 2.02 -23.22
N ALA A 38 -7.69 2.39 -22.48
CA ALA A 38 -8.19 3.77 -22.41
C ALA A 38 -7.15 4.76 -21.85
N SER A 39 -6.26 4.30 -20.96
CA SER A 39 -5.16 5.13 -20.44
C SER A 39 -4.07 5.46 -21.48
N MET A 40 -4.07 4.77 -22.62
CA MET A 40 -3.14 4.97 -23.75
C MET A 40 -1.67 5.13 -23.31
N PRO A 41 -1.11 4.19 -22.52
CA PRO A 41 0.23 4.34 -21.95
C PRO A 41 1.31 4.51 -23.02
N TRP A 42 1.11 3.93 -24.21
CA TRP A 42 2.02 4.06 -25.36
C TRP A 42 2.22 5.49 -25.86
N LYS A 43 1.34 6.45 -25.50
CA LYS A 43 1.53 7.86 -25.87
C LYS A 43 2.59 8.59 -25.03
N TRP A 44 2.95 8.05 -23.86
CA TRP A 44 3.82 8.72 -22.90
C TRP A 44 4.84 7.78 -22.24
N ALA A 45 4.87 6.51 -22.64
CA ALA A 45 5.77 5.50 -22.09
C ALA A 45 7.26 5.85 -22.26
N ASP A 46 7.63 6.45 -23.40
CA ASP A 46 9.02 6.81 -23.69
C ASP A 46 9.43 8.18 -23.13
N THR A 47 8.58 8.81 -22.32
CA THR A 47 8.84 10.13 -21.75
C THR A 47 9.40 10.04 -20.33
N SER A 48 10.13 11.07 -19.91
CA SER A 48 10.56 11.22 -18.52
C SER A 48 9.39 11.24 -17.53
N ALA A 49 8.18 11.61 -17.99
CA ALA A 49 6.97 11.56 -17.18
C ALA A 49 6.62 10.13 -16.72
N MET A 50 6.91 9.10 -17.52
CA MET A 50 6.69 7.71 -17.07
C MET A 50 7.62 7.35 -15.92
N ILE A 51 8.90 7.75 -15.98
CA ILE A 51 9.87 7.49 -14.91
C ILE A 51 9.47 8.23 -13.64
N THR A 52 9.12 9.51 -13.74
CA THR A 52 8.64 10.30 -12.60
C THR A 52 7.36 9.69 -12.00
N TRP A 53 6.45 9.18 -12.83
CA TRP A 53 5.25 8.48 -12.36
C TRP A 53 5.57 7.19 -11.60
N LEU A 54 6.48 6.35 -12.11
CA LEU A 54 6.89 5.10 -11.46
C LEU A 54 7.57 5.35 -10.11
N LEU A 55 8.42 6.37 -10.04
CA LEU A 55 9.06 6.79 -8.78
C LEU A 55 8.03 7.36 -7.80
N GLY A 56 7.12 8.23 -8.27
CA GLY A 56 6.04 8.78 -7.46
C GLY A 56 5.09 7.72 -6.90
N TYR A 57 4.76 6.71 -7.72
CA TYR A 57 3.98 5.55 -7.28
C TYR A 57 4.68 4.76 -6.16
N SER A 58 5.99 4.59 -6.28
CA SER A 58 6.82 3.88 -5.29
C SER A 58 6.81 4.58 -3.92
N VAL A 59 6.72 5.91 -3.89
CA VAL A 59 6.69 6.71 -2.64
C VAL A 59 5.53 6.30 -1.72
N ILE A 60 4.38 5.92 -2.28
CA ILE A 60 3.19 5.54 -1.52
C ILE A 60 3.14 4.02 -1.28
N LEU A 61 3.50 3.22 -2.28
CA LEU A 61 3.40 1.76 -2.17
C LEU A 61 4.46 1.12 -1.28
N ALA A 62 5.67 1.67 -1.26
CA ALA A 62 6.76 1.12 -0.47
C ALA A 62 6.43 1.07 1.04
N PRO A 63 5.91 2.15 1.67
CA PRO A 63 5.43 2.09 3.04
C PRO A 63 4.37 1.02 3.31
N VAL A 64 3.40 0.85 2.41
CA VAL A 64 2.35 -0.18 2.55
C VAL A 64 2.97 -1.57 2.63
N LEU A 65 3.93 -1.87 1.75
CA LEU A 65 4.65 -3.15 1.80
C LEU A 65 5.41 -3.32 3.12
N GLY A 66 6.11 -2.29 3.58
CA GLY A 66 6.83 -2.33 4.87
C GLY A 66 5.91 -2.66 6.04
N ILE A 67 4.73 -2.05 6.08
CA ILE A 67 3.70 -2.31 7.09
C ILE A 67 3.19 -3.74 7.00
N MET A 68 2.84 -4.22 5.81
CA MET A 68 2.37 -5.60 5.60
C MET A 68 3.40 -6.64 6.05
N LEU A 69 4.69 -6.42 5.74
CA LEU A 69 5.76 -7.32 6.13
C LEU A 69 5.89 -7.39 7.67
N VAL A 70 5.90 -6.24 8.34
CA VAL A 70 5.99 -6.18 9.80
C VAL A 70 4.76 -6.77 10.47
N ASP A 71 3.57 -6.42 9.97
CA ASP A 71 2.32 -6.90 10.52
C ASP A 71 2.23 -8.43 10.48
N TYR A 72 2.53 -9.01 9.32
CA TYR A 72 2.46 -10.45 9.15
C TYR A 72 3.61 -11.19 9.85
N PHE A 73 4.87 -10.82 9.60
CA PHE A 73 6.02 -11.59 10.07
C PHE A 73 6.40 -11.34 11.53
N ILE A 74 6.26 -10.10 12.01
CA ILE A 74 6.75 -9.69 13.34
C ILE A 74 5.59 -9.60 14.33
N VAL A 75 4.54 -8.86 14.01
CA VAL A 75 3.42 -8.60 14.94
C VAL A 75 2.55 -9.84 15.11
N ASN A 76 2.14 -10.47 14.00
CA ASN A 76 1.27 -11.64 14.00
C ASN A 76 2.02 -12.98 13.94
N GLY A 77 3.35 -12.96 13.81
CA GLY A 77 4.16 -14.18 13.83
C GLY A 77 3.77 -15.20 12.75
N ARG A 78 3.37 -14.73 11.56
CA ARG A 78 2.90 -15.51 10.41
C ARG A 78 1.55 -16.21 10.61
N SER A 79 0.79 -15.84 11.64
CA SER A 79 -0.56 -16.34 11.89
C SER A 79 -1.59 -15.38 11.30
N ILE A 80 -2.51 -15.92 10.50
CA ILE A 80 -3.67 -15.17 10.00
C ILE A 80 -4.90 -16.08 10.05
N ASP A 81 -5.97 -15.55 10.62
CA ASP A 81 -7.30 -16.17 10.58
C ASP A 81 -7.93 -15.87 9.21
N VAL A 82 -8.08 -16.88 8.36
CA VAL A 82 -8.58 -16.69 6.99
C VAL A 82 -10.08 -16.42 6.97
N ASP A 83 -10.84 -17.06 7.86
CA ASP A 83 -12.30 -16.93 7.89
C ASP A 83 -12.68 -15.51 8.30
N GLU A 84 -11.99 -14.95 9.31
CA GLU A 84 -12.19 -13.58 9.77
C GLU A 84 -11.86 -12.51 8.70
N LEU A 85 -11.03 -12.81 7.68
CA LEU A 85 -10.78 -11.86 6.59
C LEU A 85 -12.00 -11.62 5.71
N TYR A 86 -12.95 -12.54 5.69
CA TYR A 86 -14.17 -12.46 4.87
C TYR A 86 -15.40 -11.99 5.67
N VAL A 87 -15.24 -11.62 6.95
CA VAL A 87 -16.33 -11.18 7.83
C VAL A 87 -16.32 -9.65 8.00
N ALA A 88 -17.22 -8.95 7.31
CA ALA A 88 -17.34 -7.49 7.39
C ALA A 88 -18.30 -7.02 8.50
N THR A 89 -18.05 -7.42 9.75
CA THR A 89 -18.89 -7.00 10.90
C THR A 89 -18.07 -6.25 11.96
N PRO A 90 -18.66 -5.33 12.75
CA PRO A 90 -17.95 -4.60 13.81
C PRO A 90 -17.24 -5.46 14.87
N LYS A 91 -17.58 -6.76 14.95
CA LYS A 91 -16.97 -7.70 15.88
C LYS A 91 -15.82 -8.50 15.28
N SER A 92 -15.64 -8.46 13.95
CA SER A 92 -14.56 -9.19 13.29
C SER A 92 -13.20 -8.64 13.68
N ARG A 93 -12.23 -9.55 13.76
CA ARG A 93 -10.84 -9.27 14.13
C ARG A 93 -10.20 -8.18 13.25
N TYR A 94 -10.51 -8.15 11.96
CA TYR A 94 -9.90 -7.24 10.99
C TYR A 94 -10.83 -6.09 10.56
N PHE A 95 -11.95 -5.88 11.24
CA PHE A 95 -12.84 -4.78 10.94
C PHE A 95 -12.33 -3.44 11.48
N TYR A 96 -11.52 -3.45 12.54
CA TYR A 96 -10.93 -2.24 13.15
C TYR A 96 -11.98 -1.14 13.39
N TRP A 97 -11.65 0.12 13.08
CA TRP A 97 -12.56 1.24 13.21
C TRP A 97 -13.30 1.46 11.89
N ASN A 98 -14.54 0.99 11.83
CA ASN A 98 -15.43 1.13 10.67
C ASN A 98 -14.83 0.58 9.35
N GLY A 99 -14.11 -0.53 9.41
CA GLY A 99 -13.41 -1.13 8.27
C GLY A 99 -11.98 -0.62 8.04
N PHE A 100 -11.49 0.33 8.85
CA PHE A 100 -10.19 0.97 8.65
C PHE A 100 -9.21 0.73 9.79
N HIS A 101 -8.02 0.25 9.44
CA HIS A 101 -6.88 0.19 10.34
C HIS A 101 -6.21 1.59 10.43
N VAL A 102 -6.76 2.47 11.25
CA VAL A 102 -6.35 3.89 11.33
C VAL A 102 -4.85 4.06 11.58
N SER A 103 -4.27 3.29 12.50
CA SER A 103 -2.83 3.38 12.78
C SER A 103 -1.96 2.95 11.60
N ALA A 104 -2.33 1.92 10.83
CA ALA A 104 -1.63 1.54 9.62
C ALA A 104 -1.71 2.63 8.54
N ILE A 105 -2.89 3.25 8.37
CA ILE A 105 -3.08 4.37 7.43
C ILE A 105 -2.19 5.55 7.82
N LEU A 106 -2.21 5.95 9.10
CA LEU A 106 -1.36 7.03 9.60
C LEU A 106 0.13 6.70 9.42
N CYS A 107 0.55 5.47 9.67
CA CYS A 107 1.93 5.04 9.44
C CYS A 107 2.32 5.14 7.97
N THR A 108 1.43 4.72 7.05
CA THR A 108 1.65 4.85 5.60
C THR A 108 1.84 6.32 5.22
N LEU A 109 0.93 7.20 5.67
CA LEU A 109 1.00 8.63 5.37
C LEU A 109 2.30 9.24 5.89
N LEU A 110 2.65 9.00 7.15
CA LEU A 110 3.86 9.54 7.77
C LEU A 110 5.15 9.02 7.11
N ALA A 111 5.22 7.73 6.77
CA ALA A 111 6.37 7.16 6.09
C ALA A 111 6.49 7.68 4.63
N THR A 112 5.36 7.93 3.96
CA THR A 112 5.33 8.54 2.63
C THR A 112 5.97 9.93 2.63
N LEU A 113 5.75 10.73 3.67
CA LEU A 113 6.26 12.10 3.79
C LEU A 113 7.80 12.20 3.68
N VAL A 114 8.53 11.14 4.01
CA VAL A 114 10.00 11.11 3.91
C VAL A 114 10.47 11.35 2.47
N ASN A 115 9.73 10.85 1.48
CA ASN A 115 10.10 10.94 0.07
C ASN A 115 9.34 12.03 -0.70
N VAL A 116 8.34 12.67 -0.07
CA VAL A 116 7.53 13.74 -0.70
C VAL A 116 8.40 14.93 -1.15
N PRO A 117 9.38 15.44 -0.39
CA PRO A 117 10.21 16.54 -0.86
C PRO A 117 10.97 16.22 -2.16
N GLY A 118 11.50 15.00 -2.29
CA GLY A 118 12.17 14.55 -3.51
C GLY A 118 11.22 14.38 -4.69
N LEU A 119 9.99 13.92 -4.44
CA LEU A 119 8.94 13.88 -5.46
C LEU A 119 8.56 15.29 -5.94
N LEU A 120 8.39 16.25 -5.03
CA LEU A 120 8.07 17.63 -5.37
C LEU A 120 9.21 18.29 -6.16
N HIS A 121 10.46 17.96 -5.86
CA HIS A 121 11.61 18.39 -6.67
C HIS A 121 11.58 17.76 -8.08
N ALA A 122 11.31 16.46 -8.19
CA ALA A 122 11.21 15.77 -9.48
C ALA A 122 10.06 16.29 -10.37
N LEU A 123 9.02 16.86 -9.76
CA LEU A 123 7.91 17.51 -10.45
C LEU A 123 8.18 18.99 -10.79
N GLY A 124 9.34 19.54 -10.41
CA GLY A 124 9.71 20.94 -10.62
C GLY A 124 9.00 21.93 -9.70
N VAL A 125 8.36 21.46 -8.63
CA VAL A 125 7.67 22.31 -7.63
C VAL A 125 8.67 22.93 -6.65
N LEU A 126 9.68 22.15 -6.25
CA LEU A 126 10.77 22.63 -5.38
C LEU A 126 12.06 22.77 -6.20
N ASN A 127 12.64 23.96 -6.19
CA ASN A 127 13.86 24.25 -6.94
C ASN A 127 15.10 23.61 -6.30
N GLU A 128 15.21 23.68 -4.97
CA GLU A 128 16.35 23.15 -4.23
C GLU A 128 15.85 22.38 -3.00
N ILE A 129 16.46 21.22 -2.76
CA ILE A 129 16.25 20.42 -1.56
C ILE A 129 17.59 19.83 -1.08
N PRO A 130 17.75 19.55 0.22
CA PRO A 130 18.95 18.91 0.75
C PRO A 130 19.29 17.60 0.02
N THR A 131 20.58 17.36 -0.24
CA THR A 131 21.07 16.16 -0.94
C THR A 131 20.60 14.85 -0.30
N ILE A 132 20.40 14.84 1.02
CA ILE A 132 19.88 13.66 1.72
C ILE A 132 18.45 13.29 1.28
N LEU A 133 17.60 14.28 1.00
CA LEU A 133 16.21 14.06 0.56
C LEU A 133 16.15 13.64 -0.91
N LEU A 134 17.05 14.15 -1.75
CA LEU A 134 17.23 13.68 -3.13
C LEU A 134 17.59 12.20 -3.16
N LYS A 135 18.63 11.82 -2.41
CA LYS A 135 19.06 10.43 -2.29
C LYS A 135 17.96 9.54 -1.70
N SER A 136 17.22 10.04 -0.70
CA SER A 136 16.08 9.29 -0.14
C SER A 136 15.05 8.93 -1.22
N PHE A 137 14.77 9.86 -2.13
CA PHE A 137 13.81 9.66 -3.23
C PHE A 137 14.35 8.75 -4.34
N GLU A 138 15.63 8.84 -4.68
CA GLU A 138 16.30 7.88 -5.59
C GLU A 138 16.18 6.43 -5.08
N PHE A 139 16.23 6.25 -3.76
CA PHE A 139 16.04 4.97 -3.08
C PHE A 139 14.64 4.84 -2.43
N SER A 140 13.63 5.53 -2.96
CA SER A 140 12.29 5.65 -2.37
C SER A 140 11.64 4.32 -2.03
N TRP A 141 11.91 3.27 -2.80
CA TRP A 141 11.44 1.93 -2.51
C TRP A 141 11.97 1.40 -1.17
N PHE A 142 13.27 1.49 -0.94
CA PHE A 142 13.89 0.97 0.29
C PHE A 142 13.62 1.87 1.48
N THR A 143 13.70 3.19 1.30
CA THR A 143 13.41 4.14 2.37
C THR A 143 11.93 4.04 2.78
N GLY A 144 11.01 3.99 1.83
CA GLY A 144 9.57 3.83 2.09
C GLY A 144 9.25 2.53 2.85
N VAL A 145 9.76 1.39 2.38
CA VAL A 145 9.57 0.09 3.05
C VAL A 145 10.14 0.14 4.48
N GLY A 146 11.38 0.63 4.64
CA GLY A 146 12.05 0.70 5.93
C GLY A 146 11.32 1.60 6.93
N PHE A 147 10.95 2.82 6.53
CA PHE A 147 10.22 3.75 7.39
C PHE A 147 8.81 3.24 7.73
N GLY A 148 8.06 2.70 6.76
CA GLY A 148 6.74 2.13 7.00
C GLY A 148 6.80 0.96 8.00
N ALA A 149 7.76 0.05 7.80
CA ALA A 149 8.02 -1.07 8.70
C ALA A 149 8.36 -0.60 10.13
N LEU A 150 9.36 0.28 10.29
CA LEU A 150 9.82 0.75 11.60
C LEU A 150 8.74 1.51 12.36
N LEU A 151 8.03 2.41 11.68
CA LEU A 151 7.01 3.23 12.31
C LEU A 151 5.85 2.37 12.81
N TYR A 152 5.35 1.45 11.98
CA TYR A 152 4.26 0.56 12.36
C TYR A 152 4.68 -0.40 13.48
N TRP A 153 5.88 -0.98 13.38
CA TRP A 153 6.43 -1.81 14.46
C TRP A 153 6.47 -1.06 15.79
N PHE A 154 6.99 0.17 15.79
CA PHE A 154 7.08 0.99 16.99
C PHE A 154 5.70 1.31 17.59
N VAL A 155 4.74 1.70 16.74
CA VAL A 155 3.35 1.95 17.16
C VAL A 155 2.77 0.69 17.81
N LYS A 156 2.91 -0.48 17.19
CA LYS A 156 2.38 -1.74 17.74
C LYS A 156 3.07 -2.12 19.05
N VAL A 157 4.39 -1.97 19.17
CA VAL A 157 5.13 -2.24 20.42
C VAL A 157 4.69 -1.34 21.58
N ILE A 158 4.37 -0.08 21.32
CA ILE A 158 3.85 0.85 22.35
C ILE A 158 2.41 0.50 22.71
N ASP A 159 1.56 0.22 21.71
CA ASP A 159 0.17 -0.14 21.90
C ASP A 159 0.03 -1.42 22.76
N PHE A 160 0.93 -2.39 22.54
CA PHE A 160 1.08 -3.57 23.42
C PHE A 160 1.32 -3.24 24.90
N LYS A 161 1.89 -2.06 25.22
CA LYS A 161 2.29 -1.67 26.57
C LYS A 161 1.38 -0.62 27.23
N GLY A 162 0.58 0.13 26.45
CA GLY A 162 0.01 1.40 26.93
C GLY A 162 -1.51 1.52 26.95
N PHE A 163 -2.26 0.83 26.09
CA PHE A 163 -3.71 1.02 25.99
C PHE A 163 -4.44 -0.30 25.82
N GLY A 164 -5.49 -0.50 26.61
CA GLY A 164 -6.19 -1.76 26.76
C GLY A 164 -6.63 -2.39 25.43
N ALA A 165 -6.21 -3.65 25.25
CA ALA A 165 -6.94 -4.73 24.61
C ALA A 165 -7.62 -4.44 23.25
N TYR A 166 -6.90 -4.71 22.15
CA TYR A 166 -7.48 -5.62 21.17
C TYR A 166 -7.12 -7.05 21.61
N GLN A 167 -8.12 -7.91 21.80
CA GLN A 167 -7.92 -9.28 22.26
C GLN A 167 -7.31 -10.15 21.15
N TRP A 168 -6.01 -10.00 20.90
CA TRP A 168 -5.27 -10.70 19.84
C TRP A 168 -4.96 -12.18 20.17
N ARG A 169 -5.33 -12.69 21.35
CA ARG A 169 -4.97 -14.04 21.82
C ARG A 169 -6.05 -14.70 22.68
N LYS A 170 -7.27 -14.83 22.16
CA LYS A 170 -8.24 -15.79 22.73
C LYS A 170 -8.86 -16.64 21.64
N THR A 171 -8.09 -17.58 21.14
CA THR A 171 -8.48 -18.98 20.92
C THR A 171 -7.22 -19.83 20.86
#